data_AF-A0A0F9S3K8-F1
#
_entry.id   AF-A0A0F9S3K8-F1
#
_cell.length_a   1.000
_cell.length_b   1.000
_cell.length_c   1.000
_cell.angle_alpha   90.00
_cell.angle_beta   90.00
_cell.angle_gamma   90.00
#
_symmetry.space_group_name_H-M   'P 1'
#
loop_
_entity.id
_entity.type
_entity.pdbx_description
1 polymer ?
#
loop_
_entity_poly.entity_id
_entity_poly.type
_entity_poly.pdbx_seq_one_letter_code
_entity_poly.pdbx_strand_id
1 'polypeptide(L)'
;KAVYLPGGGKYYWLFSIPSRGPIYFETFCTGVQAIVVFIGIIVFSPHSQDANTREDIIWRKTKALIISSLIFYVVNIIRMLIQIDLYYIGYEWADIHFSISAASSFIAAIIVLLLHKWIPEFILSIIYVGTLVSEPAKKKRKEKIKDVVSQTNKVELKLMGKVLRMEKKNLDTQISKWAIDFGYKIEGDYLFVSNEQTSDFIKLLMKDRPFER
;
A
#
# COMPACT_ATOMS: atom_id res chain seq x y z
N LYS A 1 38.30 11.83 -9.42
CA LYS A 1 38.13 13.30 -9.46
C LYS A 1 36.68 13.64 -9.81
N ALA A 2 36.00 14.46 -9.01
CA ALA A 2 34.68 14.98 -9.34
C ALA A 2 34.83 16.26 -10.19
N VAL A 3 34.10 16.34 -11.30
CA VAL A 3 34.05 17.51 -12.18
C VAL A 3 32.59 17.94 -12.33
N TYR A 4 32.29 19.18 -11.95
CA TYR A 4 30.98 19.79 -12.15
C TYR A 4 30.92 20.36 -13.57
N LEU A 5 29.90 19.98 -14.34
CA LEU A 5 29.74 20.37 -15.75
C LEU A 5 28.40 21.08 -15.97
N PRO A 6 28.30 22.39 -15.69
CA PRO A 6 27.04 23.14 -15.76
C PRO A 6 26.47 23.31 -17.18
N GLY A 7 27.20 22.89 -18.23
CA GLY A 7 26.75 22.92 -19.63
C GLY A 7 26.59 21.55 -20.30
N GLY A 8 26.73 20.44 -19.54
CA GLY A 8 26.81 19.07 -20.08
C GLY A 8 25.47 18.40 -20.47
N GLY A 9 24.36 19.13 -20.50
CA GLY A 9 23.04 18.56 -20.75
C GLY A 9 22.47 17.82 -19.53
N LYS A 10 22.18 16.52 -19.64
CA LYS A 10 21.49 15.73 -18.59
C LYS A 10 22.35 15.45 -17.34
N TYR A 11 23.68 15.55 -17.45
CA TYR A 11 24.62 15.14 -16.42
C TYR A 11 25.37 16.34 -15.85
N TYR A 12 25.10 16.67 -14.59
CA TYR A 12 25.75 17.79 -13.89
C TYR A 12 27.01 17.36 -13.13
N TRP A 13 27.14 16.06 -12.83
CA TRP A 13 28.25 15.51 -12.05
C TRP A 13 28.94 14.37 -12.79
N LEU A 14 30.22 14.57 -13.09
CA LEU A 14 31.11 13.58 -13.68
C LEU A 14 32.11 13.11 -12.63
N PHE A 15 32.17 11.81 -12.39
CA PHE A 15 33.20 11.19 -11.56
C PHE A 15 34.14 10.38 -12.45
N SER A 16 35.35 10.90 -12.63
CA SER A 16 36.43 10.17 -13.29
C SER A 16 37.16 9.35 -12.23
N ILE A 17 37.11 8.03 -12.38
CA ILE A 17 37.74 7.08 -11.48
C ILE A 17 38.98 6.53 -12.18
N PRO A 18 40.18 6.60 -11.55
CA PRO A 18 41.39 6.02 -12.12
C PRO A 18 41.16 4.55 -12.49
N SER A 19 41.74 4.09 -13.59
CA SER A 19 41.62 2.71 -14.11
C SER A 19 40.20 2.20 -14.41
N ARG A 20 39.17 3.07 -14.39
CA ARG A 20 37.78 2.74 -14.75
C ARG A 20 37.13 3.80 -15.63
N GLY A 21 35.97 3.46 -16.20
CA GLY A 21 35.18 4.39 -17.02
C GLY A 21 34.57 5.53 -16.18
N PRO A 22 34.22 6.66 -16.81
CA PRO A 22 33.54 7.76 -16.13
C PRO A 22 32.13 7.37 -15.69
N ILE A 23 31.73 7.79 -14.48
CA ILE A 23 30.34 7.70 -14.00
C ILE A 23 29.69 9.07 -14.08
N TYR A 24 28.46 9.08 -14.59
CA TYR A 24 27.62 10.26 -14.65
C TYR A 24 26.45 10.12 -13.68
N PHE A 25 26.27 11.12 -12.83
CA PHE A 25 25.06 11.23 -12.00
C PHE A 25 24.16 12.33 -12.56
N GLU A 26 22.90 11.95 -12.81
CA GLU A 26 21.84 12.88 -13.17
C GLU A 26 21.31 13.58 -11.91
N THR A 27 20.68 14.75 -12.08
CA THR A 27 19.94 15.40 -10.99
C THR A 27 18.86 14.48 -10.41
N PHE A 28 18.32 13.54 -11.18
CA PHE A 28 17.38 12.54 -10.69
C PHE A 28 17.99 11.56 -9.66
N CYS A 29 19.32 11.36 -9.66
CA CYS A 29 20.00 10.53 -8.67
C CYS A 29 19.99 11.12 -7.25
N THR A 30 19.65 12.41 -7.11
CA THR A 30 19.50 13.08 -5.81
C THR A 30 18.20 12.73 -5.09
N GLY A 31 17.27 12.05 -5.77
CA GLY A 31 15.97 11.66 -5.19
C GLY A 31 14.92 12.77 -5.19
N VAL A 32 15.14 13.88 -5.89
CA VAL A 32 14.18 14.98 -6.01
C VAL A 32 12.80 14.51 -6.50
N GLN A 33 12.72 13.55 -7.40
CA GLN A 33 11.43 12.96 -7.83
C GLN A 33 10.65 12.36 -6.67
N ALA A 34 11.32 11.57 -5.82
CA ALA A 34 10.68 11.00 -4.64
C ALA A 34 10.21 12.10 -3.70
N ILE A 35 11.05 13.11 -3.44
CA ILE A 35 10.69 14.27 -2.61
C ILE A 35 9.43 14.95 -3.14
N VAL A 36 9.35 15.23 -4.44
CA VAL A 36 8.17 15.85 -5.07
C VAL A 36 6.91 14.98 -4.92
N VAL A 37 7.03 13.67 -5.12
CA VAL A 37 5.91 12.73 -4.91
C VAL A 37 5.44 12.76 -3.45
N PHE A 38 6.36 12.73 -2.49
CA PHE A 38 6.03 12.80 -1.07
C PHE A 38 5.43 14.15 -0.67
N ILE A 39 5.90 15.26 -1.25
CA ILE A 39 5.29 16.58 -1.09
C ILE A 39 3.83 16.53 -1.52
N GLY A 40 3.55 16.01 -2.72
CA GLY A 40 2.19 15.85 -3.23
C GLY A 40 1.32 15.04 -2.27
N ILE A 41 1.81 13.87 -1.85
CA ILE A 41 1.09 13.00 -0.91
C ILE A 41 0.78 13.72 0.42
N ILE A 42 1.76 14.37 1.04
CA ILE A 42 1.60 15.03 2.34
C ILE A 42 0.64 16.22 2.24
N VAL A 43 0.77 17.03 1.20
CA VAL A 43 -0.09 18.20 0.99
C VAL A 43 -1.53 17.77 0.76
N PHE A 44 -1.77 16.80 -0.13
CA PHE A 44 -3.11 16.33 -0.49
C PHE A 44 -3.70 15.31 0.48
N SER A 45 -2.93 14.85 1.49
CA SER A 45 -3.48 14.00 2.54
C SER A 45 -4.65 14.70 3.23
N PRO A 46 -5.85 14.09 3.26
CA PRO A 46 -6.99 14.66 3.96
C PRO A 46 -6.69 14.82 5.45
N HIS A 47 -7.35 15.77 6.10
CA HIS A 47 -7.14 16.08 7.51
C HIS A 47 -8.47 16.08 8.28
N SER A 48 -8.38 15.86 9.59
CA SER A 48 -9.52 15.91 10.50
C SER A 48 -10.21 17.28 10.45
N GLN A 49 -11.55 17.29 10.47
CA GLN A 49 -12.37 18.50 10.56
C GLN A 49 -12.63 18.95 12.00
N ASP A 50 -12.15 18.19 12.99
CA ASP A 50 -12.28 18.53 14.40
C ASP A 50 -11.43 19.78 14.73
N ALA A 51 -12.02 20.74 15.45
CA ALA A 51 -11.47 22.07 15.66
C ALA A 51 -10.11 22.02 16.37
N ASN A 52 -9.97 21.12 17.35
CA ASN A 52 -8.75 20.96 18.14
C ASN A 52 -7.58 20.34 17.33
N THR A 53 -7.88 19.48 16.35
CA THR A 53 -6.86 18.84 15.50
C THR A 53 -6.54 19.62 14.22
N ARG A 54 -7.38 20.61 13.89
CA ARG A 54 -7.25 21.45 12.69
C ARG A 54 -6.19 22.54 12.84
N GLU A 55 -6.05 23.16 14.00
CA GLU A 55 -5.14 24.31 14.18
C GLU A 55 -3.69 23.96 13.88
N ASP A 56 -3.25 22.75 14.25
CA ASP A 56 -1.87 22.31 14.08
C ASP A 56 -1.59 21.58 12.76
N ILE A 57 -2.57 21.42 11.85
CA ILE A 57 -2.39 20.58 10.66
C ILE A 57 -1.29 21.10 9.73
N ILE A 58 -1.24 22.42 9.54
CA ILE A 58 -0.23 23.06 8.68
C ILE A 58 1.15 22.82 9.29
N TRP A 59 1.30 22.97 10.60
CA TRP A 59 2.57 22.75 11.28
C TRP A 59 3.03 21.28 11.22
N ARG A 60 2.11 20.34 11.46
CA ARG A 60 2.39 18.90 11.35
C ARG A 60 2.81 18.50 9.93
N LYS A 61 2.11 19.00 8.91
CA LYS A 61 2.46 18.78 7.49
C LYS A 61 3.79 19.40 7.13
N THR A 62 4.04 20.65 7.51
CA THR A 62 5.33 21.33 7.26
C THR A 62 6.48 20.59 7.93
N LYS A 63 6.33 20.17 9.18
CA LYS A 63 7.33 19.36 9.89
C LYS A 63 7.60 18.03 9.18
N ALA A 64 6.54 17.35 8.74
CA ALA A 64 6.67 16.12 7.96
C ALA A 64 7.38 16.34 6.61
N LEU A 65 7.10 17.44 5.92
CA LEU A 65 7.75 17.82 4.66
C LEU A 65 9.25 18.07 4.85
N ILE A 66 9.61 18.87 5.85
CA ILE A 66 11.02 19.22 6.13
C ILE A 66 11.79 17.95 6.51
N ILE A 67 11.27 17.16 7.46
CA ILE A 67 11.98 15.97 7.95
C ILE A 67 12.09 14.91 6.85
N SER A 68 11.01 14.63 6.11
CA SER A 68 11.05 13.65 5.02
C SER A 68 12.02 14.07 3.91
N SER A 69 11.99 15.34 3.50
CA SER A 69 12.92 15.88 2.49
C SER A 69 14.37 15.78 2.94
N LEU A 70 14.66 16.11 4.20
CA LEU A 70 16.00 16.01 4.77
C LEU A 70 16.49 14.56 4.78
N ILE A 71 15.66 13.61 5.24
CA ILE A 71 16.02 12.18 5.25
C ILE A 71 16.28 11.68 3.83
N PHE A 72 15.40 11.99 2.87
CA PHE A 72 15.59 11.60 1.47
C PHE A 72 16.90 12.16 0.91
N TYR A 73 17.20 13.42 1.19
CA TYR A 73 18.41 14.06 0.70
C TYR A 73 19.67 13.40 1.27
N VAL A 74 19.74 13.22 2.59
CA VAL A 74 20.87 12.59 3.28
C VAL A 74 21.09 11.15 2.79
N VAL A 75 20.02 10.37 2.71
CA VAL A 75 20.09 8.98 2.24
C VAL A 75 20.59 8.89 0.81
N ASN A 76 20.14 9.77 -0.08
CA ASN A 76 20.59 9.76 -1.48
C ASN A 76 22.06 10.15 -1.62
N ILE A 77 22.56 11.07 -0.78
CA ILE A 77 23.99 11.36 -0.70
C ILE A 77 24.76 10.12 -0.25
N ILE A 78 24.34 9.49 0.85
CA ILE A 78 25.00 8.27 1.36
C ILE A 78 25.00 7.16 0.30
N ARG A 79 23.86 6.94 -0.37
CA ARG A 79 23.74 6.01 -1.49
C ARG A 79 24.77 6.30 -2.57
N MET A 80 24.89 7.55 -3.00
CA MET A 80 25.84 7.95 -4.05
C MET A 80 27.28 7.69 -3.62
N LEU A 81 27.62 8.02 -2.36
CA LEU A 81 28.96 7.77 -1.81
C LEU A 81 29.30 6.27 -1.78
N ILE A 82 28.39 5.43 -1.30
CA ILE A 82 28.58 3.98 -1.27
C ILE A 82 28.71 3.42 -2.70
N GLN A 83 27.90 3.89 -3.64
CA GLN A 83 27.98 3.46 -5.04
C GLN A 83 29.34 3.79 -5.67
N ILE A 84 29.87 4.98 -5.40
CA ILE A 84 31.18 5.41 -5.88
C ILE A 84 32.29 4.57 -5.22
N ASP A 85 32.22 4.35 -3.91
CA ASP A 85 33.24 3.60 -3.15
C ASP A 85 33.30 2.13 -3.59
N LEU A 86 32.15 1.46 -3.69
CA LEU A 86 32.09 0.08 -4.16
C LEU A 86 32.58 -0.04 -5.61
N TYR A 87 32.27 0.93 -6.46
CA TYR A 87 32.76 0.92 -7.83
C TYR A 87 34.26 1.22 -7.89
N TYR A 88 34.79 2.00 -6.95
CA TYR A 88 36.23 2.23 -6.83
C TYR A 88 36.99 0.95 -6.44
N ILE A 89 36.48 0.16 -5.49
CA ILE A 89 37.17 -1.04 -4.99
C ILE A 89 37.07 -2.29 -5.89
N GLY A 90 36.23 -2.28 -6.93
CA GLY A 90 36.25 -3.37 -7.90
C GLY A 90 34.89 -3.86 -8.42
N TYR A 91 33.78 -3.50 -7.78
CA TYR A 91 32.48 -4.06 -8.13
C TYR A 91 31.96 -3.52 -9.48
N GLU A 92 31.12 -4.29 -10.18
CA GLU A 92 30.50 -3.84 -11.43
C GLU A 92 29.42 -2.78 -11.19
N TRP A 93 29.37 -1.77 -12.05
CA TRP A 93 28.43 -0.66 -11.90
C TRP A 93 26.97 -1.13 -11.92
N ALA A 94 26.63 -2.10 -12.78
CA ALA A 94 25.27 -2.61 -12.92
C ALA A 94 24.73 -3.20 -11.62
N ASP A 95 25.54 -4.02 -10.95
CA ASP A 95 25.17 -4.72 -9.71
C ASP A 95 24.99 -3.75 -8.54
N ILE A 96 25.94 -2.83 -8.38
CA ILE A 96 25.93 -1.84 -7.31
C ILE A 96 24.80 -0.83 -7.52
N HIS A 97 24.64 -0.36 -8.76
CA HIS A 97 23.61 0.62 -9.08
C HIS A 97 22.24 0.05 -8.78
N PHE A 98 21.90 -1.14 -9.29
CA PHE A 98 20.58 -1.73 -9.09
C PHE A 98 20.33 -2.11 -7.63
N SER A 99 21.27 -2.80 -6.98
CA SER A 99 21.09 -3.33 -5.62
C SER A 99 20.94 -2.23 -4.59
N ILE A 100 21.76 -1.17 -4.66
CA ILE A 100 21.67 -0.05 -3.71
C ILE A 100 20.45 0.84 -4.03
N SER A 101 20.07 0.95 -5.31
CA SER A 101 18.80 1.58 -5.68
C SER A 101 17.61 0.84 -5.08
N ALA A 102 17.59 -0.49 -5.17
CA ALA A 102 16.55 -1.31 -4.55
C ALA A 102 16.54 -1.15 -3.03
N ALA A 103 17.72 -1.13 -2.39
CA ALA A 103 17.83 -0.89 -0.94
C ALA A 103 17.21 0.46 -0.51
N SER A 104 17.31 1.51 -1.34
CA SER A 104 16.71 2.82 -1.04
C SER A 104 15.17 2.81 -0.97
N SER A 105 14.50 1.81 -1.59
CA SER A 105 13.06 1.64 -1.49
C SER A 105 12.59 1.26 -0.07
N PHE A 106 13.41 0.53 0.69
CA PHE A 106 13.14 0.23 2.10
C PHE A 106 13.15 1.49 2.96
N ILE A 107 14.03 2.45 2.62
CA ILE A 107 14.08 3.74 3.30
C ILE A 107 12.80 4.54 3.02
N ALA A 108 12.31 4.52 1.78
CA ALA A 108 11.02 5.14 1.47
C ALA A 108 9.88 4.51 2.28
N ALA A 109 9.87 3.19 2.47
CA ALA A 109 8.90 2.50 3.33
C ALA A 109 9.03 2.91 4.80
N ILE A 110 10.25 3.05 5.33
CA ILE A 110 10.48 3.56 6.69
C ILE A 110 9.99 5.00 6.84
N ILE A 111 10.19 5.86 5.84
CA ILE A 111 9.67 7.24 5.86
C ILE A 111 8.14 7.24 5.88
N VAL A 112 7.50 6.40 5.06
CA VAL A 112 6.04 6.18 5.09
C VAL A 112 5.57 5.77 6.48
N LEU A 113 6.30 4.87 7.15
CA LEU A 113 6.01 4.54 8.54
C LEU A 113 6.21 5.76 9.44
N LEU A 114 7.33 6.47 9.41
CA LEU A 114 7.54 7.64 10.26
C LEU A 114 6.50 8.76 10.05
N LEU A 115 5.95 8.90 8.84
CA LEU A 115 4.89 9.85 8.53
C LEU A 115 3.62 9.60 9.37
N HIS A 116 3.30 8.35 9.77
CA HIS A 116 2.14 8.09 10.63
C HIS A 116 2.24 8.81 11.98
N LYS A 117 3.45 9.04 12.49
CA LYS A 117 3.69 9.73 13.76
C LYS A 117 3.35 11.21 13.67
N TRP A 118 3.51 11.82 12.50
CA TRP A 118 3.27 13.26 12.30
C TRP A 118 1.90 13.55 11.67
N ILE A 119 1.42 12.65 10.81
CA ILE A 119 0.15 12.76 10.08
C ILE A 119 -0.56 11.40 10.17
N PRO A 120 -1.16 11.03 11.30
CA PRO A 120 -1.93 9.78 11.41
C PRO A 120 -3.08 9.70 10.39
N GLU A 121 -3.61 10.85 9.97
CA GLU A 121 -4.63 10.96 8.93
C GLU A 121 -4.16 10.39 7.57
N PHE A 122 -2.85 10.34 7.33
CA PHE A 122 -2.27 9.73 6.15
C PHE A 122 -2.57 8.22 6.09
N ILE A 123 -2.40 7.49 7.19
CA ILE A 123 -2.71 6.05 7.24
C ILE A 123 -4.22 5.83 7.08
N LEU A 124 -5.04 6.66 7.73
CA LEU A 124 -6.49 6.61 7.57
C LEU A 124 -6.90 6.84 6.11
N SER A 125 -6.23 7.77 5.41
CA SER A 125 -6.49 8.03 4.00
C SER A 125 -6.17 6.82 3.11
N ILE A 126 -5.06 6.11 3.39
CA ILE A 126 -4.69 4.89 2.66
C ILE A 126 -5.74 3.80 2.90
N ILE A 127 -6.14 3.60 4.15
CA ILE A 127 -7.18 2.62 4.51
C ILE A 127 -8.48 2.96 3.78
N TYR A 128 -8.88 4.24 3.79
CA TYR A 128 -10.10 4.72 3.15
C TYR A 128 -10.07 4.57 1.63
N VAL A 129 -8.95 4.88 0.97
CA VAL A 129 -8.79 4.61 -0.47
C VAL A 129 -8.90 3.11 -0.74
N GLY A 130 -8.30 2.28 0.12
CA GLY A 130 -8.42 0.82 0.05
C GLY A 130 -9.88 0.34 0.19
N THR A 131 -10.68 0.93 1.08
CA THR A 131 -12.11 0.59 1.20
C THR A 131 -12.90 1.05 -0.02
N LEU A 132 -12.68 2.27 -0.51
CA LEU A 132 -13.33 2.79 -1.73
C LEU A 132 -13.08 1.92 -2.97
N VAL A 133 -11.84 1.47 -3.17
CA VAL A 133 -11.48 0.62 -4.32
C VAL A 133 -12.07 -0.79 -4.17
N SER A 134 -12.19 -1.29 -2.94
CA SER A 134 -12.64 -2.66 -2.68
C SER A 134 -14.15 -2.82 -2.52
N GLU A 135 -14.89 -1.75 -2.21
CA GLU A 135 -16.35 -1.75 -2.08
C GLU A 135 -17.08 -2.16 -3.38
N PRO A 136 -16.77 -1.61 -4.57
CA PRO A 136 -17.39 -2.04 -5.82
C PRO A 136 -17.20 -3.54 -6.12
N ALA A 137 -16.00 -4.06 -5.83
CA ALA A 137 -15.70 -5.48 -6.00
C ALA A 137 -16.49 -6.34 -4.99
N LYS A 138 -16.63 -5.88 -3.75
CA LYS A 138 -17.44 -6.53 -2.71
C LYS A 138 -18.92 -6.55 -3.10
N LYS A 139 -19.47 -5.43 -3.58
CA LYS A 139 -20.87 -5.32 -4.02
C LYS A 139 -21.18 -6.26 -5.18
N LYS A 140 -20.34 -6.27 -6.24
CA LYS A 140 -20.49 -7.21 -7.36
C LYS A 140 -20.47 -8.67 -6.93
N ARG A 141 -19.64 -9.03 -5.95
CA ARG A 141 -19.60 -10.40 -5.42
C ARG A 141 -20.84 -10.73 -4.58
N LYS A 142 -21.33 -9.79 -3.76
CA LYS A 142 -22.60 -9.96 -3.02
C LYS A 142 -23.78 -10.16 -3.97
N GLU A 143 -23.86 -9.36 -5.05
CA GLU A 143 -24.88 -9.50 -6.10
C GLU A 143 -24.78 -10.87 -6.80
N LYS A 144 -23.57 -11.30 -7.16
CA LYS A 144 -23.37 -12.65 -7.72
C LYS A 144 -23.84 -13.77 -6.79
N ILE A 145 -23.55 -13.68 -5.48
CA ILE A 145 -24.06 -14.67 -4.52
C ILE A 145 -25.58 -14.61 -4.46
N LYS A 146 -26.18 -13.43 -4.39
CA LYS A 146 -27.64 -13.25 -4.39
C LYS A 146 -28.27 -13.98 -5.59
N ASP A 147 -27.76 -13.74 -6.80
CA ASP A 147 -28.29 -14.33 -8.02
C ASP A 147 -28.16 -15.87 -8.00
N VAL A 148 -27.01 -16.39 -7.58
CA VAL A 148 -26.76 -17.84 -7.50
C VAL A 148 -27.65 -18.50 -6.44
N VAL A 149 -27.81 -17.91 -5.25
CA VAL A 149 -28.69 -18.45 -4.20
C VAL A 149 -30.13 -18.46 -4.67
N SER A 150 -30.60 -17.37 -5.27
CA SER A 150 -31.98 -17.26 -5.75
C SER A 150 -32.32 -18.27 -6.84
N GLN A 151 -31.35 -18.71 -7.63
CA GLN A 151 -31.56 -19.69 -8.71
C GLN A 151 -31.32 -21.14 -8.26
N THR A 152 -30.35 -21.37 -7.39
CA THR A 152 -29.82 -22.72 -7.13
C THR A 152 -29.93 -23.16 -5.68
N ASN A 153 -30.30 -22.26 -4.77
CA ASN A 153 -30.38 -22.51 -3.32
C ASN A 153 -29.07 -23.00 -2.69
N LYS A 154 -27.94 -22.77 -3.37
CA LYS A 154 -26.61 -23.14 -2.87
C LYS A 154 -25.60 -22.02 -3.08
N VAL A 155 -24.59 -21.98 -2.23
CA VAL A 155 -23.49 -21.00 -2.27
C VAL A 155 -22.18 -21.72 -2.17
N GLU A 156 -21.26 -21.43 -3.08
CA GLU A 156 -19.88 -21.91 -2.96
C GLU A 156 -19.19 -21.24 -1.76
N LEU A 157 -18.71 -22.04 -0.81
CA LEU A 157 -18.04 -21.56 0.41
C LEU A 157 -16.85 -20.66 0.09
N LYS A 158 -16.10 -20.97 -0.96
CA LYS A 158 -14.98 -20.14 -1.45
C LYS A 158 -15.42 -18.73 -1.86
N LEU A 159 -16.59 -18.61 -2.50
CA LEU A 159 -17.14 -17.32 -2.91
C LEU A 159 -17.65 -16.55 -1.68
N MET A 160 -18.28 -17.24 -0.73
CA MET A 160 -18.72 -16.69 0.54
C MET A 160 -17.55 -16.16 1.38
N GLY A 161 -16.48 -16.93 1.54
CA GLY A 161 -15.25 -16.49 2.23
C GLY A 161 -14.63 -15.24 1.61
N LYS A 162 -14.64 -15.13 0.28
CA LYS A 162 -14.18 -13.91 -0.43
C LYS A 162 -15.05 -12.68 -0.19
N VAL A 163 -16.35 -12.85 0.07
CA VAL A 163 -17.26 -11.74 0.40
C VAL A 163 -17.10 -11.32 1.87
N LEU A 164 -16.94 -12.29 2.76
CA LEU A 164 -16.75 -12.07 4.19
C LEU A 164 -15.32 -11.64 4.55
N ARG A 165 -14.38 -11.67 3.59
CA ARG A 165 -12.94 -11.43 3.80
C ARG A 165 -12.36 -12.34 4.89
N MET A 166 -12.81 -13.59 4.91
CA MET A 166 -12.36 -14.59 5.87
C MET A 166 -11.38 -15.55 5.22
N GLU A 167 -10.34 -15.91 5.97
CA GLU A 167 -9.48 -17.03 5.62
C GLU A 167 -10.25 -18.35 5.67
N LYS A 168 -9.83 -19.33 4.86
CA LYS A 168 -10.50 -20.62 4.75
C LYS A 168 -10.69 -21.30 6.12
N LYS A 169 -9.64 -21.36 6.93
CA LYS A 169 -9.70 -21.98 8.28
C LYS A 169 -10.74 -21.32 9.20
N ASN A 170 -10.82 -19.99 9.16
CA ASN A 170 -11.77 -19.23 9.97
C ASN A 170 -13.19 -19.40 9.45
N LEU A 171 -13.35 -19.42 8.12
CA LEU A 171 -14.64 -19.68 7.48
C LEU A 171 -15.15 -21.08 7.84
N ASP A 172 -14.33 -22.12 7.71
CA ASP A 172 -14.73 -23.51 8.00
C ASP A 172 -15.20 -23.68 9.45
N THR A 173 -14.56 -22.96 10.38
CA THR A 173 -14.95 -22.94 11.79
C THR A 173 -16.28 -22.22 12.01
N GLN A 174 -16.45 -21.01 11.45
CA GLN A 174 -17.65 -20.19 11.68
C GLN A 174 -18.87 -20.69 10.88
N ILE A 175 -18.66 -21.21 9.68
CA ILE A 175 -19.75 -21.68 8.81
C ILE A 175 -20.48 -22.87 9.44
N SER A 176 -19.75 -23.74 10.14
CA SER A 176 -20.34 -24.85 10.87
C SER A 176 -21.28 -24.35 11.97
N LYS A 177 -20.87 -23.31 12.69
CA LYS A 177 -21.70 -22.66 13.72
C LYS A 177 -22.92 -21.96 13.10
N TRP A 178 -22.72 -21.17 12.04
CA TRP A 178 -23.82 -20.50 11.34
C TRP A 178 -24.80 -21.49 10.71
N ALA A 179 -24.31 -22.60 10.17
CA ALA A 179 -25.17 -23.65 9.63
C ALA A 179 -26.10 -24.22 10.70
N ILE A 180 -25.62 -24.39 11.94
CA ILE A 180 -26.47 -24.80 13.07
C ILE A 180 -27.41 -23.66 13.48
N ASP A 181 -26.89 -22.45 13.68
CA ASP A 181 -27.65 -21.30 14.19
C ASP A 181 -28.79 -20.87 13.25
N PHE A 182 -28.59 -21.01 11.94
CA PHE A 182 -29.54 -20.58 10.91
C PHE A 182 -30.18 -21.77 10.15
N GLY A 183 -29.86 -23.01 10.50
CA GLY A 183 -30.45 -24.22 9.90
C GLY A 183 -30.01 -24.49 8.46
N TYR A 184 -28.80 -24.12 8.08
CA TYR A 184 -28.25 -24.40 6.75
C TYR A 184 -27.57 -25.78 6.69
N LYS A 185 -27.48 -26.37 5.50
CA LYS A 185 -26.80 -27.65 5.29
C LYS A 185 -25.49 -27.41 4.55
N ILE A 186 -24.40 -28.04 4.99
CA ILE A 186 -23.11 -27.98 4.30
C ILE A 186 -22.88 -29.33 3.61
N GLU A 187 -22.61 -29.32 2.31
CA GLU A 187 -22.18 -30.52 1.57
C GLU A 187 -20.98 -30.17 0.68
N GLY A 188 -19.82 -30.76 0.99
CA GLY A 188 -18.57 -30.46 0.29
C GLY A 188 -18.21 -28.97 0.37
N ASP A 189 -17.98 -28.35 -0.80
CA ASP A 189 -17.62 -26.94 -0.92
C ASP A 189 -18.84 -26.00 -1.00
N TYR A 190 -20.05 -26.48 -0.69
CA TYR A 190 -21.30 -25.72 -0.83
C TYR A 190 -22.09 -25.63 0.47
N LEU A 191 -22.65 -24.45 0.70
CA LEU A 191 -23.70 -24.19 1.68
C LEU A 191 -25.05 -24.22 0.96
N PHE A 192 -25.96 -25.07 1.41
CA PHE A 192 -27.33 -25.18 0.94
C PHE A 192 -28.26 -24.40 1.88
N VAL A 193 -29.07 -23.54 1.28
CA VAL A 193 -30.04 -22.70 1.95
C VAL A 193 -31.42 -23.15 1.48
N SER A 194 -32.35 -23.45 2.39
CA SER A 194 -33.69 -23.85 1.97
C SER A 194 -34.42 -22.70 1.25
N ASN A 195 -35.35 -23.03 0.35
CA ASN A 195 -36.15 -22.03 -0.38
C ASN A 195 -36.79 -20.99 0.54
N GLU A 196 -37.28 -21.44 1.71
CA GLU A 196 -37.94 -20.60 2.71
C GLU A 196 -36.95 -19.63 3.38
N GLN A 197 -35.69 -20.02 3.53
CA GLN A 197 -34.63 -19.25 4.19
C GLN A 197 -33.81 -18.38 3.23
N THR A 198 -33.96 -18.56 1.92
CA THR A 198 -33.17 -17.84 0.90
C THR A 198 -33.28 -16.32 1.04
N SER A 199 -34.48 -15.79 1.31
CA SER A 199 -34.71 -14.36 1.52
C SER A 199 -33.93 -13.84 2.74
N ASP A 200 -33.96 -14.57 3.84
CA ASP A 200 -33.32 -14.16 5.09
C ASP A 200 -31.80 -14.31 5.03
N PHE A 201 -31.30 -15.36 4.35
CA PHE A 201 -29.87 -15.49 4.05
C PHE A 201 -29.35 -14.30 3.24
N ILE A 202 -30.06 -13.92 2.17
CA ILE A 202 -29.68 -12.76 1.35
C ILE A 202 -29.69 -11.49 2.20
N LYS A 203 -30.72 -11.25 3.00
CA LYS A 203 -30.77 -10.09 3.91
C LYS A 203 -29.57 -10.07 4.86
N LEU A 204 -29.23 -11.21 5.48
CA LEU A 204 -28.07 -11.33 6.37
C LEU A 204 -26.75 -11.05 5.66
N LEU A 205 -26.56 -11.62 4.47
CA LEU A 205 -25.36 -11.42 3.66
C LEU A 205 -25.19 -9.96 3.22
N MET A 206 -26.30 -9.26 2.98
CA MET A 206 -26.29 -7.87 2.51
C MET A 206 -25.95 -6.86 3.61
N LYS A 207 -26.05 -7.21 4.89
CA LYS A 207 -25.63 -6.35 6.01
C LYS A 207 -24.16 -5.94 5.93
N ASP A 208 -23.81 -4.85 6.62
CA ASP A 208 -22.42 -4.39 6.76
C ASP A 208 -21.57 -5.39 7.55
N ARG A 209 -22.19 -6.02 8.57
CA ARG A 209 -21.65 -7.13 9.35
C ARG A 209 -22.54 -8.36 9.19
N PRO A 210 -22.27 -9.21 8.18
CA PRO A 210 -23.05 -10.42 7.95
C PRO A 210 -22.89 -11.43 9.09
N PHE A 211 -23.99 -12.10 9.46
CA PHE A 211 -24.01 -13.21 10.44
C PHE A 211 -23.56 -12.86 11.88
N GLU A 212 -23.41 -11.57 12.20
CA GLU A 212 -23.37 -11.08 13.59
C GLU A 212 -24.82 -10.93 14.12
N ARG A 213 -25.03 -11.29 15.39
CA ARG A 213 -26.29 -11.06 16.12
C ARG A 213 -26.30 -9.66 16.72
#